data_AF-A0A8H5M9N7-F1
#
_entry.id   AF-A0A8H5M9N7-F1
#
_cell.length_a   1.000
_cell.length_b   1.000
_cell.length_c   1.000
_cell.angle_alpha   90.00
_cell.angle_beta   90.00
_cell.angle_gamma   90.00
#
_symmetry.space_group_name_H-M   'P 1'
#
loop_
_entity.id
_entity.type
_entity.pdbx_description
1 polymer ?
#
loop_
_entity_poly.entity_id
_entity_poly.type
_entity_poly.pdbx_seq_one_letter_code
_entity_poly.pdbx_strand_id
1 'polypeptide(L)'
;MQSCLKFAPRPSRFILNSRRTTPQRVFTLLLLFLIISTTVFCDFAEPLQRKLILIFPSAQRLLPDWQIQESEIGTGPLISPPKPNTHSESIYVLSLPHRTDRRRRMESLRKYMGLSWTYINATSSSEEIVSRVLKNVGRLREAAILGRWELERVKNEKSGQRESEALDMQGIDDLQASSVTSSLSPSASLASAERVSQNLKLPFQWPSMFSPNPRSPGRSYSSLKTQILSFLSDFDIYSQEHDSTFSALVSKTYNKSEYLSHFLSDGGSALDVAVEHDTNLQLTGATRDFTLAPYSPYLPYHRILTPARVAVWNSHLNLLKRIVGEGHVAGSASLNRERHITIVLEDDIDMERDIRRRLRQVWKFLPEDWDIVFLGHCWSDESFHPQIRLSEESDLLPLQPLSRYNTIHPSHSPRCTHAYALSNSGASRLIAHLEYPPFAYSRAIDQAYAWLVMSERIKAYSVVGSVIVQVKTGVGGNGDVWHSEGVGEKVSTWNEELLEPAMGASYNDY
;
A
#
# COMPACT_ATOMS: atom_id res chain seq x y z
N MET A 1 -62.44 -42.75 -27.39
CA MET A 1 -61.93 -44.01 -26.79
C MET A 1 -61.30 -43.68 -25.45
N GLN A 2 -61.52 -44.35 -24.32
CA GLN A 2 -62.59 -45.20 -23.83
C GLN A 2 -62.34 -45.26 -22.30
N SER A 3 -63.36 -44.89 -21.55
CA SER A 3 -63.77 -45.21 -20.18
C SER A 3 -63.11 -46.37 -19.41
N CYS A 4 -63.31 -46.32 -18.07
CA CYS A 4 -63.48 -47.41 -17.08
C CYS A 4 -62.28 -47.74 -16.17
N LEU A 5 -62.41 -48.18 -14.91
CA LEU A 5 -63.38 -48.06 -13.80
C LEU A 5 -62.80 -48.92 -12.66
N LYS A 6 -62.83 -48.41 -11.41
CA LYS A 6 -62.96 -49.07 -10.08
C LYS A 6 -62.35 -50.47 -9.81
N PHE A 7 -61.66 -50.60 -8.67
CA PHE A 7 -61.90 -51.63 -7.64
C PHE A 7 -61.48 -51.15 -6.24
N ALA A 8 -62.29 -51.46 -5.22
CA ALA A 8 -62.00 -51.43 -3.78
C ALA A 8 -62.10 -52.89 -3.25
N PRO A 9 -62.07 -53.24 -1.94
CA PRO A 9 -61.45 -52.67 -0.71
C PRO A 9 -60.64 -53.74 0.09
N ARG A 10 -60.03 -53.41 1.25
CA ARG A 10 -60.18 -54.09 2.59
C ARG A 10 -59.08 -53.71 3.62
N PRO A 11 -59.35 -53.90 4.94
CA PRO A 11 -58.70 -53.19 6.04
C PRO A 11 -57.63 -54.00 6.78
N SER A 12 -56.75 -53.31 7.50
CA SER A 12 -55.84 -53.93 8.47
C SER A 12 -55.73 -53.08 9.75
N ARG A 13 -55.96 -53.76 10.88
CA ARG A 13 -55.93 -53.28 12.26
C ARG A 13 -54.50 -53.20 12.82
N PHE A 14 -54.39 -52.53 13.99
CA PHE A 14 -53.29 -52.53 14.98
C PHE A 14 -52.05 -51.69 14.56
N ILE A 15 -51.40 -50.86 15.40
CA ILE A 15 -51.04 -50.99 16.81
C ILE A 15 -50.98 -49.57 17.46
N LEU A 16 -51.55 -49.40 18.66
CA LEU A 16 -51.23 -48.32 19.60
C LEU A 16 -49.78 -48.48 20.07
N ASN A 17 -48.89 -47.53 19.78
CA ASN A 17 -47.62 -47.49 20.51
C ASN A 17 -46.99 -46.09 20.64
N SER A 18 -46.71 -45.76 21.90
CA SER A 18 -45.68 -44.85 22.40
C SER A 18 -45.67 -43.38 21.94
N ARG A 19 -46.14 -42.49 22.84
CA ARG A 19 -45.75 -41.07 22.88
C ARG A 19 -44.23 -40.96 23.08
N ARG A 20 -43.47 -40.91 22.00
CA ARG A 20 -42.13 -40.29 22.02
C ARG A 20 -42.32 -38.79 21.82
N THR A 21 -42.08 -38.02 22.88
CA THR A 21 -41.86 -36.58 22.77
C THR A 21 -40.65 -36.39 21.86
N THR A 22 -40.88 -35.96 20.62
CA THR A 22 -39.80 -35.66 19.69
C THR A 22 -38.93 -34.55 20.26
N PRO A 23 -37.59 -34.67 20.24
CA PRO A 23 -36.67 -33.65 20.75
C PRO A 23 -36.89 -32.28 20.07
N GLN A 24 -37.51 -32.27 18.89
CA GLN A 24 -37.98 -31.05 18.22
C GLN A 24 -38.93 -30.22 19.10
N ARG A 25 -39.89 -30.82 19.81
CA ARG A 25 -40.84 -30.04 20.64
C ARG A 25 -40.17 -29.39 21.85
N VAL A 26 -39.18 -30.06 22.44
CA VAL A 26 -38.40 -29.49 23.56
C VAL A 26 -37.51 -28.36 23.05
N PHE A 27 -36.89 -28.53 21.89
CA PHE A 27 -36.08 -27.48 21.27
C PHE A 27 -36.89 -26.25 20.89
N THR A 28 -38.10 -26.43 20.32
CA THR A 28 -38.99 -25.30 19.98
C THR A 28 -39.42 -24.54 21.23
N LEU A 29 -39.73 -25.23 22.34
CA LEU A 29 -40.12 -24.57 23.58
C LEU A 29 -38.96 -23.83 24.24
N LEU A 30 -37.73 -24.36 24.19
CA LEU A 30 -36.53 -23.68 24.69
C LEU A 30 -36.19 -22.44 23.88
N LEU A 31 -36.30 -22.51 22.56
CA LEU A 31 -36.08 -21.35 21.68
C LEU A 31 -37.12 -20.25 21.96
N LEU A 32 -38.39 -20.63 22.11
CA LEU A 32 -39.46 -19.68 22.44
C LEU A 32 -39.23 -19.03 23.81
N PHE A 33 -38.79 -19.81 24.81
CA PHE A 33 -38.45 -19.30 26.13
C PHE A 33 -37.27 -18.33 26.11
N LEU A 34 -36.21 -18.63 25.35
CA LEU A 34 -35.06 -17.73 25.16
C LEU A 34 -35.49 -16.41 24.52
N ILE A 35 -36.29 -16.45 23.47
CA ILE A 35 -36.79 -15.24 22.79
C ILE A 35 -37.62 -14.40 23.76
N ILE A 36 -38.59 -15.00 24.46
CA ILE A 36 -39.44 -14.30 25.43
C ILE A 36 -38.61 -13.74 26.59
N SER A 37 -37.63 -14.49 27.09
CA SER A 37 -36.75 -14.04 28.16
C SER A 37 -35.89 -12.85 27.72
N THR A 38 -35.36 -12.86 26.50
CA THR A 38 -34.58 -11.74 25.98
C THR A 38 -35.44 -10.50 25.75
N THR A 39 -36.65 -10.64 25.21
CA THR A 39 -37.54 -9.48 25.00
C THR A 39 -37.97 -8.86 26.33
N VAL A 40 -38.34 -9.69 27.31
CA VAL A 40 -38.71 -9.20 28.65
C VAL A 40 -37.50 -8.56 29.36
N PHE A 41 -36.29 -9.11 29.21
CA PHE A 41 -35.10 -8.53 29.82
C PHE A 41 -34.71 -7.21 29.16
N CYS A 42 -34.84 -7.08 27.84
CA CYS A 42 -34.60 -5.82 27.12
C CYS A 42 -35.61 -4.73 27.51
N ASP A 43 -36.90 -5.08 27.62
CA ASP A 43 -37.96 -4.14 28.01
C ASP A 43 -37.83 -3.66 29.46
N PHE A 44 -37.21 -4.43 30.34
CA PHE A 44 -36.95 -4.04 31.73
C PHE A 44 -35.59 -3.36 31.95
N ALA A 45 -34.57 -3.65 31.13
CA ALA A 45 -33.23 -3.10 31.30
C ALA A 45 -33.16 -1.62 30.94
N GLU A 46 -33.84 -1.19 29.88
CA GLU A 46 -33.77 0.20 29.40
C GLU A 46 -34.41 1.21 30.38
N PRO A 47 -35.61 0.96 30.95
CA PRO A 47 -36.21 1.84 31.94
C PRO A 47 -35.45 1.87 33.26
N LEU A 48 -34.79 0.76 33.64
CA LEU A 48 -33.99 0.68 34.86
C LEU A 48 -32.69 1.49 34.71
N GLN A 49 -32.03 1.42 33.56
CA GLN A 49 -30.86 2.26 33.25
C GLN A 49 -31.22 3.75 33.26
N ARG A 50 -32.34 4.15 32.64
CA ARG A 50 -32.79 5.56 32.65
C ARG A 50 -33.14 6.06 34.04
N LYS A 51 -33.75 5.21 34.90
CA LYS A 51 -34.03 5.57 36.30
C LYS A 51 -32.76 5.64 37.15
N LEU A 52 -31.80 4.75 36.95
CA LEU A 52 -30.52 4.79 37.68
C LEU A 52 -29.70 6.04 37.33
N ILE A 53 -29.73 6.50 36.08
CA ILE A 53 -29.08 7.76 35.64
C ILE A 53 -29.71 8.99 36.32
N LEU A 54 -31.03 8.98 36.54
CA LEU A 54 -31.74 10.06 37.24
C LEU A 54 -31.52 10.05 38.76
N ILE A 55 -31.37 8.87 39.37
CA ILE A 55 -31.19 8.73 40.82
C ILE A 55 -29.75 9.03 41.25
N PHE A 56 -28.76 8.83 40.37
CA PHE A 56 -27.34 9.11 40.65
C PHE A 56 -26.70 10.10 39.66
N PRO A 57 -27.11 11.39 39.61
CA PRO A 57 -26.49 12.39 38.74
C PRO A 57 -25.00 12.61 39.03
N SER A 58 -24.56 12.22 40.24
CA SER A 58 -23.20 12.40 40.76
C SER A 58 -22.21 11.31 40.30
N ALA A 59 -22.68 10.21 39.70
CA ALA A 59 -21.82 9.11 39.26
C ALA A 59 -20.95 9.46 38.04
N GLN A 60 -21.21 10.58 37.35
CA GLN A 60 -20.34 11.11 36.29
C GLN A 60 -19.06 11.79 36.82
N ARG A 61 -18.91 11.99 38.13
CA ARG A 61 -17.69 12.56 38.75
C ARG A 61 -16.71 11.52 39.30
N LEU A 62 -16.92 10.23 39.02
CA LEU A 62 -16.02 9.14 39.43
C LEU A 62 -15.27 8.51 38.24
N LEU A 63 -14.89 9.32 37.26
CA LEU A 63 -13.75 9.00 36.40
C LEU A 63 -12.51 9.58 37.08
N PRO A 64 -11.53 8.76 37.50
CA PRO A 64 -10.37 9.27 38.19
C PRO A 64 -9.53 10.13 37.25
N ASP A 65 -9.21 11.35 37.71
CA ASP A 65 -8.11 12.16 37.18
C ASP A 65 -6.84 11.30 37.18
N TRP A 66 -6.34 10.96 35.99
CA TRP A 66 -5.13 10.16 35.84
C TRP A 66 -3.84 10.99 35.97
N GLN A 67 -3.88 12.17 36.61
CA GLN A 67 -2.65 12.92 36.87
C GLN A 67 -1.73 12.06 37.76
N ILE A 68 -0.63 11.61 37.14
CA ILE A 68 0.45 10.87 37.77
C ILE A 68 0.99 11.73 38.91
N GLN A 69 0.64 11.36 40.14
CA GLN A 69 1.27 11.85 41.35
C GLN A 69 2.43 10.89 41.64
N GLU A 70 3.65 11.32 41.32
CA GLU A 70 4.87 10.64 41.74
C GLU A 70 4.97 10.74 43.27
N SER A 71 4.68 9.64 43.97
CA SER A 71 4.92 9.53 45.41
C SER A 71 6.37 9.17 45.66
N GLU A 72 7.07 10.06 46.38
CA GLU A 72 8.38 9.86 46.97
C GLU A 72 8.43 8.59 47.83
N ILE A 73 9.21 7.59 47.41
CA ILE A 73 9.63 6.48 48.28
C ILE A 73 11.11 6.16 48.01
N GLY A 74 11.93 6.31 49.04
CA GLY A 74 13.09 5.44 49.29
C GLY A 74 14.41 5.86 48.65
N THR A 75 15.23 6.56 49.45
CA THR A 75 16.66 6.76 49.22
C THR A 75 17.41 5.42 49.25
N GLY A 76 17.63 4.81 48.09
CA GLY A 76 18.62 3.75 47.84
C GLY A 76 19.64 4.20 46.79
N PRO A 77 20.82 3.55 46.68
CA PRO A 77 21.94 4.05 45.88
C PRO A 77 21.60 4.12 44.38
N LEU A 78 21.90 5.27 43.79
CA LEU A 78 21.60 5.67 42.42
C LEU A 78 22.08 4.68 41.34
N ILE A 79 21.19 3.77 40.94
CA ILE A 79 21.10 3.33 39.55
C ILE A 79 20.23 4.37 38.87
N SER A 80 20.76 5.08 37.87
CA SER A 80 19.99 6.07 37.10
C SER A 80 18.68 5.43 36.63
N PRO A 81 17.51 6.03 36.91
CA PRO A 81 16.24 5.48 36.45
C PRO A 81 16.28 5.31 34.93
N PRO A 82 15.78 4.18 34.37
CA PRO A 82 15.70 4.02 32.93
C PRO A 82 14.94 5.22 32.36
N LYS A 83 15.56 5.93 31.40
CA LYS A 83 14.97 7.10 30.75
C LYS A 83 13.52 6.78 30.38
N PRO A 84 12.53 7.59 30.79
CA PRO A 84 11.15 7.35 30.40
C PRO A 84 11.08 7.31 28.87
N ASN A 85 10.63 6.18 28.32
CA ASN A 85 10.42 5.97 26.89
C ASN A 85 9.15 6.74 26.44
N THR A 86 9.17 8.06 26.60
CA THR A 86 8.10 8.93 26.11
C THR A 86 8.37 9.21 24.64
N HIS A 87 7.87 8.34 23.78
CA HIS A 87 7.70 8.67 22.37
C HIS A 87 6.69 9.81 22.27
N SER A 88 7.02 10.85 21.50
CA SER A 88 6.03 11.84 21.11
C SER A 88 5.29 11.32 19.88
N GLU A 89 3.97 11.42 19.89
CA GLU A 89 3.11 10.93 18.82
C GLU A 89 2.37 12.09 18.16
N SER A 90 2.38 12.14 16.82
CA SER A 90 1.51 12.99 16.02
C SER A 90 0.55 12.12 15.24
N ILE A 91 -0.73 12.48 15.20
CA ILE A 91 -1.74 11.75 14.44
C ILE A 91 -2.29 12.65 13.34
N TYR A 92 -2.26 12.18 12.09
CA TYR A 92 -2.87 12.85 10.94
C TYR A 92 -4.00 12.01 10.37
N VAL A 93 -5.08 12.67 9.96
CA VAL A 93 -6.21 12.05 9.26
C VAL A 93 -6.30 12.60 7.86
N LEU A 94 -6.10 11.75 6.85
CA LEU A 94 -6.33 12.05 5.45
C LEU A 94 -7.83 11.96 5.14
N SER A 95 -8.41 13.06 4.71
CA SER A 95 -9.82 13.12 4.37
C SER A 95 -10.09 14.16 3.29
N LEU A 96 -10.98 13.86 2.36
CA LEU A 96 -11.47 14.84 1.40
C LEU A 96 -12.26 15.93 2.15
N PRO A 97 -12.02 17.22 1.89
CA PRO A 97 -12.71 18.31 2.59
C PRO A 97 -14.24 18.25 2.51
N HIS A 98 -14.77 17.75 1.39
CA HIS A 98 -16.20 17.66 1.15
C HIS A 98 -16.86 16.39 1.73
N ARG A 99 -16.09 15.40 2.20
CA ARG A 99 -16.61 14.17 2.86
C ARG A 99 -16.96 14.45 4.33
N THR A 100 -17.91 15.37 4.53
CA THR A 100 -18.33 15.85 5.85
C THR A 100 -18.96 14.76 6.72
N ASP A 101 -19.56 13.76 6.09
CA ASP A 101 -20.08 12.53 6.72
C ASP A 101 -18.96 11.76 7.42
N ARG A 102 -17.88 11.45 6.69
CA ARG A 102 -16.72 10.71 7.22
C ARG A 102 -15.97 11.51 8.27
N ARG A 103 -15.73 12.81 8.03
CA ARG A 103 -15.11 13.70 9.03
C ARG A 103 -15.93 13.80 10.32
N ARG A 104 -17.27 13.84 10.24
CA ARG A 104 -18.14 13.82 11.43
C ARG A 104 -17.99 12.52 12.21
N ARG A 105 -17.97 11.37 11.51
CA ARG A 105 -17.74 10.07 12.14
C ARG A 105 -16.37 10.00 12.81
N MET A 106 -15.33 10.47 12.13
CA MET A 106 -13.98 10.57 12.69
C MET A 106 -13.96 11.47 13.92
N GLU A 107 -14.62 12.63 13.94
CA GLU A 107 -14.70 13.47 15.15
C GLU A 107 -15.38 12.78 16.34
N SER A 108 -16.41 11.97 16.10
CA SER A 108 -17.02 11.15 17.14
C SER A 108 -16.01 10.12 17.70
N LEU A 109 -15.29 9.43 16.81
CA LEU A 109 -14.24 8.48 17.19
C LEU A 109 -13.12 9.18 17.97
N ARG A 110 -12.66 10.36 17.52
CA ARG A 110 -11.65 11.18 18.19
C ARG A 110 -12.04 11.48 19.62
N LYS A 111 -13.27 11.96 19.80
CA LYS A 111 -13.82 12.35 21.11
C LYS A 111 -13.96 11.13 22.01
N TYR A 112 -14.49 10.03 21.49
CA TYR A 112 -14.66 8.78 22.24
C TYR A 112 -13.32 8.22 22.74
N MET A 113 -12.31 8.21 21.86
CA MET A 113 -10.97 7.72 22.18
C MET A 113 -10.12 8.72 22.97
N GLY A 114 -10.59 9.96 23.12
CA GLY A 114 -9.83 11.06 23.72
C GLY A 114 -8.52 11.33 22.98
N LEU A 115 -8.46 11.11 21.67
CA LEU A 115 -7.28 11.34 20.83
C LEU A 115 -7.26 12.79 20.30
N SER A 116 -6.09 13.23 19.83
CA SER A 116 -5.94 14.48 19.10
C SER A 116 -5.27 14.17 17.77
N TRP A 117 -5.82 14.72 16.68
CA TRP A 117 -5.25 14.56 15.36
C TRP A 117 -5.47 15.80 14.51
N THR A 118 -4.69 15.91 13.45
CA THR A 118 -4.77 17.00 12.47
C THR A 118 -5.33 16.46 11.15
N TYR A 119 -6.40 17.08 10.64
CA TYR A 119 -6.88 16.76 9.30
C TYR A 119 -5.93 17.29 8.23
N ILE A 120 -5.71 16.44 7.23
CA ILE A 120 -4.97 16.75 6.02
C ILE A 120 -5.94 16.59 4.87
N ASN A 121 -6.06 17.65 4.08
CA ASN A 121 -6.94 17.64 2.93
C ASN A 121 -6.36 16.67 1.88
N ALA A 122 -7.09 15.60 1.61
CA ALA A 122 -6.78 14.70 0.51
C ALA A 122 -7.04 15.38 -0.83
N THR A 123 -6.33 14.94 -1.85
CA THR A 123 -6.53 15.31 -3.26
C THR A 123 -7.75 14.57 -3.80
N SER A 124 -8.69 15.30 -4.40
CA SER A 124 -9.82 14.71 -5.12
C SER A 124 -9.37 14.14 -6.48
N SER A 125 -9.99 13.05 -6.91
CA SER A 125 -9.76 12.46 -8.24
C SER A 125 -10.13 13.38 -9.41
N SER A 126 -10.93 14.40 -9.15
CA SER A 126 -11.33 15.44 -10.10
C SER A 126 -10.42 16.67 -10.12
N GLU A 127 -9.40 16.74 -9.27
CA GLU A 127 -8.47 17.89 -9.27
C GLU A 127 -7.60 17.91 -10.53
N GLU A 128 -7.31 19.11 -11.02
CA GLU A 128 -6.50 19.32 -12.24
C GLU A 128 -5.12 18.64 -12.16
N ILE A 129 -4.52 18.62 -10.97
CA ILE A 129 -3.23 17.96 -10.72
C ILE A 129 -3.28 16.47 -11.05
N VAL A 130 -4.41 15.79 -10.80
CA VAL A 130 -4.58 14.37 -11.09
C VAL A 130 -4.57 14.11 -12.58
N SER A 131 -5.36 14.86 -13.35
CA SER A 131 -5.39 14.79 -14.81
C SER A 131 -4.02 15.11 -15.42
N ARG A 132 -3.31 16.10 -14.88
CA ARG A 132 -1.96 16.47 -15.31
C ARG A 132 -0.96 15.35 -15.07
N VAL A 133 -0.96 14.77 -13.88
CA VAL A 133 -0.07 13.64 -13.53
C VAL A 133 -0.35 12.46 -14.45
N LEU A 134 -1.61 12.09 -14.68
CA LEU A 134 -1.96 10.99 -15.61
C LEU A 134 -1.43 11.25 -17.03
N LYS A 135 -1.64 12.46 -17.55
CA LYS A 135 -1.11 12.87 -18.87
C LYS A 135 0.41 12.75 -18.94
N ASN A 136 1.11 13.23 -17.91
CA ASN A 136 2.57 13.19 -17.84
C ASN A 136 3.12 11.76 -17.67
N VAL A 137 2.47 10.92 -16.87
CA VAL A 137 2.80 9.49 -16.76
C VAL A 137 2.62 8.78 -18.10
N GLY A 138 1.56 9.09 -18.85
CA GLY A 138 1.36 8.56 -20.20
C GLY A 138 2.52 8.89 -21.14
N ARG A 139 2.93 10.16 -21.16
CA ARG A 139 4.09 10.62 -21.97
C ARG A 139 5.39 9.98 -21.57
N LEU A 140 5.65 9.90 -20.26
CA LEU A 140 6.86 9.27 -19.74
C LEU A 140 6.97 7.82 -20.21
N ARG A 141 5.85 7.09 -20.20
CA ARG A 141 5.78 5.69 -20.65
C ARG A 141 5.93 5.58 -22.16
N GLU A 142 5.31 6.46 -22.93
CA GLU A 142 5.49 6.53 -24.38
C GLU A 142 6.96 6.78 -24.75
N ALA A 143 7.63 7.76 -24.12
CA ALA A 143 9.07 7.99 -24.29
C ALA A 143 9.91 6.77 -23.91
N ALA A 144 9.60 6.11 -22.79
CA ALA A 144 10.33 4.93 -22.34
C ALA A 144 10.19 3.75 -23.32
N ILE A 145 9.00 3.56 -23.90
CA ILE A 145 8.76 2.57 -24.95
C ILE A 145 9.58 2.95 -26.18
N LEU A 146 9.44 4.17 -26.72
CA LEU A 146 10.19 4.61 -27.89
C LEU A 146 11.71 4.45 -27.71
N GLY A 147 12.24 4.79 -26.53
CA GLY A 147 13.65 4.59 -26.20
C GLY A 147 14.08 3.12 -26.22
N ARG A 148 13.21 2.19 -25.78
CA ARG A 148 13.47 0.74 -25.86
C ARG A 148 13.50 0.25 -27.30
N TRP A 149 12.54 0.67 -28.11
CA TRP A 149 12.45 0.28 -29.52
C TRP A 149 13.70 0.71 -30.30
N GLU A 150 14.13 1.95 -30.09
CA GLU A 150 15.34 2.47 -30.71
C GLU A 150 16.59 1.68 -30.30
N LEU A 151 16.66 1.23 -29.04
CA LEU A 151 17.75 0.37 -28.57
C LEU A 151 17.75 -1.02 -29.25
N GLU A 152 16.59 -1.64 -29.43
CA GLU A 152 16.48 -2.95 -30.10
C GLU A 152 16.78 -2.86 -31.60
N ARG A 153 16.29 -1.81 -32.27
CA ARG A 153 16.63 -1.54 -33.69
C ARG A 153 18.14 -1.47 -33.90
N VAL A 154 18.85 -0.74 -33.03
CA VAL A 154 20.32 -0.61 -33.09
C VAL A 154 21.04 -1.93 -32.81
N LYS A 155 20.52 -2.77 -31.91
CA LYS A 155 21.09 -4.12 -31.67
C LYS A 155 20.94 -5.01 -32.90
N ASN A 156 19.78 -4.95 -33.57
CA ASN A 156 19.51 -5.74 -34.77
C ASN A 156 20.38 -5.28 -35.96
N GLU A 157 20.57 -3.98 -36.14
CA GLU A 157 21.47 -3.44 -37.18
C GLU A 157 22.93 -3.87 -36.95
N LYS A 158 23.40 -3.85 -35.70
CA LYS A 158 24.77 -4.28 -35.36
C LYS A 158 24.98 -5.78 -35.49
N SER A 159 23.95 -6.59 -35.23
CA SER A 159 24.05 -8.05 -35.43
C SER A 159 24.06 -8.37 -36.92
N GLY A 160 23.22 -7.73 -37.73
CA GLY A 160 23.26 -7.87 -39.19
C GLY A 160 24.58 -7.43 -39.81
N GLN A 161 25.17 -6.32 -39.35
CA GLN A 161 26.48 -5.86 -39.86
C GLN A 161 27.61 -6.85 -39.50
N ARG A 162 27.60 -7.42 -38.30
CA ARG A 162 28.58 -8.44 -37.91
C ARG A 162 28.42 -9.73 -38.71
N GLU A 163 27.20 -10.11 -39.05
CA GLU A 163 26.93 -11.27 -39.89
C GLU A 163 27.42 -11.05 -41.33
N SER A 164 27.21 -9.85 -41.90
CA SER A 164 27.79 -9.50 -43.21
C SER A 164 29.32 -9.45 -43.19
N GLU A 165 29.93 -8.87 -42.14
CA GLU A 165 31.39 -8.82 -42.00
C GLU A 165 32.00 -10.23 -41.79
N ALA A 166 31.29 -11.13 -41.10
CA ALA A 166 31.71 -12.52 -40.93
C ALA A 166 31.63 -13.33 -42.24
N LEU A 167 30.61 -13.09 -43.07
CA LEU A 167 30.49 -13.71 -44.39
C LEU A 167 31.56 -13.22 -45.37
N ASP A 168 31.90 -11.93 -45.34
CA ASP A 168 32.99 -11.38 -46.17
C ASP A 168 34.37 -11.91 -45.74
N MET A 169 34.60 -12.12 -44.45
CA MET A 169 35.84 -12.73 -43.93
C MET A 169 35.99 -14.21 -44.29
N GLN A 170 34.89 -14.97 -44.39
CA GLN A 170 34.92 -16.36 -44.86
C GLN A 170 35.24 -16.50 -46.36
N GLY A 171 35.21 -15.41 -47.13
CA GLY A 171 35.64 -15.38 -48.54
C GLY A 171 37.14 -15.17 -48.75
N ILE A 172 37.93 -14.93 -47.69
CA ILE A 172 39.36 -14.56 -47.80
C ILE A 172 40.31 -15.64 -47.23
N ASP A 173 39.79 -16.65 -46.52
CA ASP A 173 40.62 -17.68 -45.87
C ASP A 173 41.08 -18.86 -46.76
N ASP A 174 40.87 -18.82 -48.08
CA ASP A 174 41.52 -19.77 -49.02
C ASP A 174 42.95 -19.37 -49.41
N LEU A 175 43.44 -18.20 -48.97
CA LEU A 175 44.80 -17.74 -49.26
C LEU A 175 45.41 -16.97 -48.08
N GLN A 176 45.88 -17.69 -47.06
CA GLN A 176 47.18 -17.50 -46.37
C GLN A 176 47.16 -18.07 -44.95
N ALA A 177 47.62 -19.31 -44.81
CA ALA A 177 48.03 -19.86 -43.53
C ALA A 177 49.56 -19.81 -43.40
N SER A 178 50.10 -18.82 -42.67
CA SER A 178 51.42 -18.96 -42.04
C SER A 178 51.68 -17.94 -40.93
N SER A 179 51.86 -18.48 -39.72
CA SER A 179 52.67 -17.99 -38.58
C SER A 179 52.36 -16.62 -37.95
N VAL A 180 52.10 -16.60 -36.64
CA VAL A 180 53.08 -16.28 -35.57
C VAL A 180 52.35 -16.17 -34.23
N THR A 181 52.90 -16.83 -33.21
CA THR A 181 52.54 -16.75 -31.79
C THR A 181 53.31 -15.64 -31.09
N SER A 182 52.68 -14.85 -30.20
CA SER A 182 53.30 -14.45 -28.92
C SER A 182 52.37 -13.67 -27.98
N SER A 183 52.57 -14.00 -26.70
CA SER A 183 51.98 -13.59 -25.43
C SER A 183 52.24 -12.17 -24.94
N LEU A 184 51.35 -11.64 -24.07
CA LEU A 184 51.59 -11.23 -22.67
C LEU A 184 50.62 -10.11 -22.21
N SER A 185 50.20 -10.21 -20.96
CA SER A 185 49.50 -9.22 -20.12
C SER A 185 50.28 -9.09 -18.79
N PRO A 186 49.83 -8.38 -17.74
CA PRO A 186 49.35 -6.99 -17.60
C PRO A 186 50.13 -6.24 -16.48
N SER A 187 49.86 -4.94 -16.24
CA SER A 187 50.20 -4.34 -14.93
C SER A 187 49.31 -3.15 -14.54
N ALA A 188 48.88 -3.19 -13.29
CA ALA A 188 48.03 -2.25 -12.57
C ALA A 188 48.80 -1.02 -12.05
N SER A 189 48.09 0.01 -11.60
CA SER A 189 48.01 0.41 -10.17
C SER A 189 47.63 1.89 -9.92
N LEU A 190 47.06 2.11 -8.72
CA LEU A 190 47.13 3.33 -7.87
C LEU A 190 46.29 4.57 -8.31
N ALA A 191 45.62 5.34 -7.45
CA ALA A 191 45.51 5.38 -5.98
C ALA A 191 44.31 6.26 -5.51
N SER A 192 43.92 6.03 -4.25
CA SER A 192 43.57 6.98 -3.17
C SER A 192 42.45 8.04 -3.30
N ALA A 193 41.40 7.79 -2.53
CA ALA A 193 40.85 8.60 -1.41
C ALA A 193 40.59 10.11 -1.58
N GLU A 194 39.31 10.51 -1.49
CA GLU A 194 38.94 11.74 -0.76
C GLU A 194 37.51 11.73 -0.16
N ARG A 195 37.49 12.00 1.16
CA ARG A 195 36.51 12.68 2.04
C ARG A 195 34.99 12.46 1.97
N VAL A 196 34.54 12.00 3.13
CA VAL A 196 33.27 12.21 3.86
C VAL A 196 32.46 13.44 3.41
N SER A 197 31.52 13.19 2.51
CA SER A 197 30.16 13.73 2.57
C SER A 197 29.26 12.53 2.78
N GLN A 198 28.36 12.56 3.76
CA GLN A 198 27.36 11.51 3.95
C GLN A 198 26.41 11.53 2.75
N ASN A 199 26.84 10.83 1.71
CA ASN A 199 26.05 10.42 0.57
C ASN A 199 24.86 9.65 1.14
N LEU A 200 23.68 10.28 1.17
CA LEU A 200 22.45 9.56 0.89
C LEU A 200 22.59 9.08 -0.57
N LYS A 201 23.39 8.04 -0.77
CA LYS A 201 23.56 7.37 -2.04
C LYS A 201 22.18 6.79 -2.30
N LEU A 202 21.37 7.48 -3.10
CA LEU A 202 20.09 6.95 -3.56
C LEU A 202 20.41 5.51 -4.01
N PRO A 203 19.73 4.47 -3.50
CA PRO A 203 20.09 3.07 -3.77
C PRO A 203 19.90 2.68 -5.23
N PHE A 204 19.57 3.64 -6.08
CA PHE A 204 19.40 3.50 -7.50
C PHE A 204 20.64 4.03 -8.24
N GLN A 205 21.53 3.13 -8.64
CA GLN A 205 22.23 3.31 -9.90
C GLN A 205 21.31 2.79 -11.00
N TRP A 206 21.11 3.58 -12.06
CA TRP A 206 20.62 3.04 -13.32
C TRP A 206 21.38 1.75 -13.62
N PRO A 207 20.72 0.68 -14.13
CA PRO A 207 21.45 -0.50 -14.57
C PRO A 207 22.67 -0.04 -15.38
N SER A 208 23.86 -0.46 -14.97
CA SER A 208 25.13 -0.01 -15.57
C SER A 208 25.23 -0.29 -17.09
N MET A 209 24.26 -1.03 -17.65
CA MET A 209 24.01 -1.19 -19.09
C MET A 209 23.80 0.12 -19.87
N PHE A 210 23.60 1.26 -19.21
CA PHE A 210 23.34 2.54 -19.90
C PHE A 210 24.52 3.52 -19.96
N SER A 211 25.66 3.21 -19.33
CA SER A 211 26.83 4.11 -19.37
C SER A 211 27.51 4.08 -20.75
N PRO A 212 27.69 5.22 -21.44
CA PRO A 212 28.37 5.24 -22.73
C PRO A 212 29.86 4.91 -22.56
N ASN A 213 30.35 3.92 -23.31
CA ASN A 213 31.78 3.63 -23.41
C ASN A 213 32.47 4.80 -24.12
N PRO A 214 33.42 5.52 -23.49
CA PRO A 214 33.97 6.78 -24.04
C PRO A 214 34.92 6.59 -25.24
N ARG A 215 35.08 5.37 -25.78
CA ARG A 215 36.12 5.04 -26.77
C ARG A 215 35.65 4.80 -28.20
N SER A 216 34.40 5.07 -28.56
CA SER A 216 33.92 4.91 -29.95
C SER A 216 33.51 6.26 -30.58
N PRO A 217 34.37 6.89 -31.39
CA PRO A 217 34.03 8.08 -32.15
C PRO A 217 33.38 7.67 -33.49
N GLY A 218 32.06 7.77 -33.60
CA GLY A 218 31.35 7.48 -34.85
C GLY A 218 29.84 7.70 -34.80
N ARG A 219 29.41 8.85 -35.33
CA ARG A 219 28.05 9.28 -35.73
C ARG A 219 26.94 9.45 -34.66
N SER A 220 26.31 10.63 -34.74
CA SER A 220 24.96 11.17 -34.39
C SER A 220 24.01 10.43 -33.41
N TYR A 221 24.09 9.11 -33.24
CA TYR A 221 23.15 8.29 -32.46
C TYR A 221 23.32 8.44 -30.95
N SER A 222 24.48 8.94 -30.49
CA SER A 222 24.63 9.40 -29.11
C SER A 222 23.62 10.50 -28.78
N SER A 223 23.18 11.30 -29.77
CA SER A 223 22.34 12.46 -29.51
C SER A 223 20.93 12.07 -29.10
N LEU A 224 20.23 11.18 -29.83
CA LEU A 224 18.85 10.82 -29.50
C LEU A 224 18.74 10.02 -28.18
N LYS A 225 19.63 9.04 -27.97
CA LYS A 225 19.69 8.30 -26.70
C LYS A 225 19.98 9.25 -25.53
N THR A 226 20.92 10.19 -25.71
CA THR A 226 21.25 11.18 -24.67
C THR A 226 20.08 12.14 -24.45
N GLN A 227 19.37 12.55 -25.51
CA GLN A 227 18.17 13.39 -25.41
C GLN A 227 17.04 12.67 -24.68
N ILE A 228 16.79 11.38 -24.94
CA ILE A 228 15.79 10.60 -24.21
C ILE A 228 16.21 10.43 -22.74
N LEU A 229 17.45 10.06 -22.47
CA LEU A 229 17.92 9.89 -21.09
C LEU A 229 17.96 11.21 -20.30
N SER A 230 18.35 12.32 -20.94
CA SER A 230 18.30 13.68 -20.38
C SER A 230 16.85 14.11 -20.16
N PHE A 231 15.96 13.85 -21.11
CA PHE A 231 14.54 14.10 -20.92
C PHE A 231 14.00 13.32 -19.73
N LEU A 232 14.32 12.02 -19.60
CA LEU A 232 13.87 11.19 -18.48
C LEU A 232 14.49 11.60 -17.14
N SER A 233 15.71 12.16 -17.12
CA SER A 233 16.34 12.66 -15.89
C SER A 233 15.74 13.99 -15.43
N ASP A 234 15.36 14.83 -16.38
CA ASP A 234 14.87 16.19 -16.15
C ASP A 234 13.33 16.26 -16.18
N PHE A 235 12.66 15.11 -16.37
CA PHE A 235 11.21 15.04 -16.46
C PHE A 235 10.57 15.30 -15.10
N ASP A 236 9.86 16.42 -14.99
CA ASP A 236 9.05 16.73 -13.84
C ASP A 236 7.60 16.32 -14.11
N ILE A 237 7.14 15.28 -13.40
CA ILE A 237 5.76 14.78 -13.48
C ILE A 237 4.74 15.87 -13.12
N TYR A 238 5.14 16.91 -12.37
CA TYR A 238 4.26 17.98 -11.93
C TYR A 238 4.25 19.20 -12.86
N SER A 239 5.24 19.32 -13.76
CA SER A 239 5.40 20.48 -14.64
C SER A 239 4.33 20.54 -15.75
N GLN A 240 3.92 21.76 -16.10
CA GLN A 240 3.04 22.06 -17.23
C GLN A 240 3.80 22.21 -18.56
N GLU A 241 5.12 22.40 -18.53
CA GLU A 241 5.88 22.94 -19.67
C GLU A 241 6.32 21.89 -20.70
N HIS A 242 6.16 20.59 -20.42
CA HIS A 242 6.72 19.53 -21.28
C HIS A 242 5.97 19.31 -22.60
N ASP A 243 4.83 19.96 -22.84
CA ASP A 243 4.00 19.77 -24.04
C ASP A 243 4.78 20.03 -25.35
N SER A 244 5.54 21.11 -25.44
CA SER A 244 6.26 21.50 -26.66
C SER A 244 7.49 20.63 -26.92
N THR A 245 8.30 20.39 -25.89
CA THR A 245 9.55 19.60 -25.98
C THR A 245 9.26 18.14 -26.29
N PHE A 246 8.28 17.52 -25.62
CA PHE A 246 7.90 16.13 -25.87
C PHE A 246 7.31 15.97 -27.28
N SER A 247 6.41 16.87 -27.69
CA SER A 247 5.84 16.82 -29.04
C SER A 247 6.91 16.97 -30.12
N ALA A 248 7.91 17.83 -29.91
CA ALA A 248 9.05 17.96 -30.81
C ALA A 248 9.92 16.70 -30.87
N LEU A 249 10.13 16.02 -29.73
CA LEU A 249 10.87 14.75 -29.67
C LEU A 249 10.12 13.63 -30.41
N VAL A 250 8.83 13.45 -30.14
CA VAL A 250 8.00 12.41 -30.77
C VAL A 250 7.85 12.64 -32.26
N SER A 251 7.53 13.87 -32.69
CA SER A 251 7.35 14.21 -34.12
C SER A 251 8.62 14.06 -34.95
N LYS A 252 9.80 14.30 -34.37
CA LYS A 252 11.08 14.05 -35.06
C LYS A 252 11.39 12.57 -35.25
N THR A 253 10.84 11.71 -34.39
CA THR A 253 11.30 10.32 -34.30
C THR A 253 10.38 9.36 -35.05
N TYR A 254 9.07 9.64 -35.14
CA TYR A 254 8.12 8.66 -35.68
C TYR A 254 6.91 9.23 -36.42
N ASN A 255 6.45 8.49 -37.44
CA ASN A 255 5.09 8.59 -37.94
C ASN A 255 4.16 7.79 -37.01
N LYS A 256 3.25 8.48 -36.32
CA LYS A 256 2.40 7.92 -35.24
C LYS A 256 1.56 6.71 -35.68
N SER A 257 1.24 6.60 -36.97
CA SER A 257 0.45 5.49 -37.53
C SER A 257 1.19 4.15 -37.54
N GLU A 258 2.51 4.15 -37.73
CA GLU A 258 3.35 2.96 -37.81
C GLU A 258 3.59 2.33 -36.42
N TYR A 259 3.63 3.17 -35.37
CA TYR A 259 3.71 2.74 -33.98
C TYR A 259 2.41 2.07 -33.51
N LEU A 260 1.26 2.67 -33.81
CA LEU A 260 -0.06 2.15 -33.40
C LEU A 260 -0.37 0.82 -34.08
N SER A 261 -0.05 0.66 -35.36
CA SER A 261 -0.26 -0.61 -36.06
C SER A 261 0.58 -1.73 -35.45
N HIS A 262 1.83 -1.47 -35.08
CA HIS A 262 2.72 -2.48 -34.51
C HIS A 262 2.34 -2.87 -33.07
N PHE A 263 1.98 -1.88 -32.24
CA PHE A 263 1.52 -2.11 -30.86
C PHE A 263 0.21 -2.90 -30.80
N LEU A 264 -0.70 -2.66 -31.74
CA LEU A 264 -1.96 -3.40 -31.84
C LEU A 264 -1.77 -4.77 -32.51
N SER A 265 -0.81 -4.93 -33.43
CA SER A 265 -0.60 -6.20 -34.14
C SER A 265 -0.01 -7.33 -33.28
N ASP A 266 0.69 -7.02 -32.18
CA ASP A 266 1.16 -8.03 -31.21
C ASP A 266 0.04 -8.51 -30.26
N GLY A 267 -1.13 -7.87 -30.29
CA GLY A 267 -2.36 -8.32 -29.61
C GLY A 267 -3.34 -8.89 -30.63
N GLY A 268 -3.42 -10.21 -30.74
CA GLY A 268 -4.14 -10.92 -31.81
C GLY A 268 -5.54 -10.41 -32.18
N SER A 269 -5.79 -10.42 -33.50
CA SER A 269 -7.05 -10.23 -34.25
C SER A 269 -7.67 -8.83 -34.20
N ALA A 270 -7.20 -7.99 -35.13
CA ALA A 270 -7.83 -6.72 -35.50
C ALA A 270 -9.23 -6.92 -36.10
N LEU A 271 -10.24 -6.31 -35.48
CA LEU A 271 -11.52 -6.03 -36.11
C LEU A 271 -11.58 -4.52 -36.40
N ASP A 272 -11.71 -4.15 -37.66
CA ASP A 272 -11.80 -2.77 -38.13
C ASP A 272 -13.04 -2.07 -37.56
N VAL A 273 -12.85 -1.28 -36.51
CA VAL A 273 -13.79 -0.25 -36.08
C VAL A 273 -13.01 1.05 -35.99
N ALA A 274 -13.33 1.99 -36.88
CA ALA A 274 -12.90 3.38 -36.78
C ALA A 274 -13.56 4.03 -35.56
N VAL A 275 -12.97 3.81 -34.38
CA VAL A 275 -13.31 4.51 -33.14
C VAL A 275 -12.52 5.81 -33.14
N GLU A 276 -13.19 6.93 -32.93
CA GLU A 276 -12.53 8.20 -32.57
C GLU A 276 -11.50 7.91 -31.48
N HIS A 277 -10.23 8.10 -31.81
CA HIS A 277 -9.08 7.78 -30.97
C HIS A 277 -9.03 8.69 -29.74
N ASP A 278 -9.90 8.43 -28.77
CA ASP A 278 -9.60 8.71 -27.38
C ASP A 278 -8.51 7.71 -26.99
N THR A 279 -7.25 8.10 -27.21
CA THR A 279 -6.03 7.33 -26.91
C THR A 279 -5.82 7.17 -25.41
N ASN A 280 -6.87 6.77 -24.69
CA ASN A 280 -6.81 6.20 -23.37
C ASN A 280 -6.09 4.85 -23.48
N LEU A 281 -4.79 4.89 -23.79
CA LEU A 281 -3.83 3.87 -23.39
C LEU A 281 -4.03 3.71 -21.89
N GLN A 282 -4.88 2.77 -21.50
CA GLN A 282 -5.23 2.54 -20.12
C GLN A 282 -3.90 2.31 -19.39
N LEU A 283 -3.55 3.23 -18.51
CA LEU A 283 -2.23 3.31 -17.91
C LEU A 283 -2.05 2.11 -16.98
N THR A 284 -1.54 0.99 -17.50
CA THR A 284 -1.38 -0.22 -16.70
C THR A 284 -0.42 0.02 -15.53
N GLY A 285 -0.74 -0.51 -14.36
CA GLY A 285 0.13 -0.47 -13.19
C GLY A 285 1.42 -1.23 -13.47
N ALA A 286 2.54 -0.67 -13.02
CA ALA A 286 3.81 -1.35 -13.06
C ALA A 286 3.81 -2.54 -12.10
N THR A 287 4.31 -3.68 -12.56
CA THR A 287 4.44 -4.91 -11.75
C THR A 287 5.79 -4.98 -11.04
N ARG A 288 6.80 -4.30 -11.59
CA ARG A 288 8.15 -4.14 -11.04
C ARG A 288 8.66 -2.76 -11.44
N ASP A 289 9.86 -2.40 -10.99
CA ASP A 289 10.55 -1.23 -11.53
C ASP A 289 10.67 -1.34 -13.06
N PHE A 290 10.29 -0.26 -13.75
CA PHE A 290 10.37 -0.15 -15.21
C PHE A 290 9.62 -1.23 -16.01
N THR A 291 8.76 -2.02 -15.36
CA THR A 291 8.04 -3.13 -15.99
C THR A 291 6.55 -2.88 -15.92
N LEU A 292 5.96 -2.51 -17.05
CA LEU A 292 4.52 -2.37 -17.21
C LEU A 292 3.90 -3.71 -17.58
N ALA A 293 2.71 -4.01 -17.03
CA ALA A 293 1.92 -5.10 -17.56
C ALA A 293 1.45 -4.73 -18.99
N PRO A 294 1.48 -5.67 -19.95
CA PRO A 294 0.82 -5.44 -21.24
C PRO A 294 -0.65 -5.15 -20.99
N TYR A 295 -1.20 -4.21 -21.76
CA TYR A 295 -2.62 -3.93 -21.68
C TYR A 295 -3.42 -5.16 -22.13
N SER A 296 -4.49 -5.45 -21.39
CA SER A 296 -5.49 -6.45 -21.76
C SER A 296 -6.85 -5.94 -21.30
N PRO A 297 -7.92 -6.12 -22.09
CA PRO A 297 -9.28 -5.78 -21.63
C PRO A 297 -9.72 -6.62 -20.43
N TYR A 298 -9.05 -7.75 -20.19
CA TYR A 298 -9.26 -8.62 -19.02
C TYR A 298 -8.33 -8.31 -17.86
N LEU A 299 -7.53 -7.24 -17.97
CA LEU A 299 -6.62 -6.86 -16.90
C LEU A 299 -7.46 -6.49 -15.66
N PRO A 300 -7.18 -7.07 -14.48
CA PRO A 300 -7.92 -6.73 -13.28
C PRO A 300 -7.88 -5.23 -13.01
N TYR A 301 -9.01 -4.67 -12.57
CA TYR A 301 -9.15 -3.24 -12.34
C TYR A 301 -8.02 -2.66 -11.47
N HIS A 302 -7.53 -3.43 -10.50
CA HIS A 302 -6.44 -3.04 -9.61
C HIS A 302 -5.07 -2.86 -10.26
N ARG A 303 -4.91 -3.33 -11.50
CA ARG A 303 -3.70 -3.14 -12.29
C ARG A 303 -3.85 -2.01 -13.31
N ILE A 304 -4.85 -1.14 -13.17
CA ILE A 304 -5.02 0.06 -14.00
C ILE A 304 -4.73 1.28 -13.11
N LEU A 305 -3.94 2.22 -13.58
CA LEU A 305 -3.72 3.49 -12.89
C LEU A 305 -4.89 4.42 -13.21
N THR A 306 -5.77 4.63 -12.23
CA THR A 306 -6.99 5.44 -12.37
C THR A 306 -6.80 6.82 -11.72
N PRO A 307 -7.66 7.81 -12.03
CA PRO A 307 -7.65 9.11 -11.35
C PRO A 307 -7.72 8.99 -9.82
N ALA A 308 -8.58 8.09 -9.31
CA ALA A 308 -8.67 7.83 -7.87
C ALA A 308 -7.34 7.35 -7.28
N ARG A 309 -6.62 6.42 -7.95
CA ARG A 309 -5.32 5.93 -7.47
C ARG A 309 -4.24 7.00 -7.48
N VAL A 310 -4.22 7.85 -8.51
CA VAL A 310 -3.30 8.99 -8.58
C VAL A 310 -3.62 10.01 -7.49
N ALA A 311 -4.90 10.27 -7.22
CA ALA A 311 -5.33 11.17 -6.16
C ALA A 311 -4.93 10.66 -4.77
N VAL A 312 -5.13 9.37 -4.48
CA VAL A 312 -4.68 8.73 -3.24
C VAL A 312 -3.15 8.82 -3.13
N TRP A 313 -2.39 8.45 -4.17
CA TRP A 313 -0.93 8.61 -4.18
C TRP A 313 -0.50 10.04 -3.85
N ASN A 314 -1.09 11.03 -4.52
CA ASN A 314 -0.79 12.44 -4.30
C ASN A 314 -1.10 12.89 -2.88
N SER A 315 -2.21 12.41 -2.31
CA SER A 315 -2.63 12.71 -0.93
C SER A 315 -1.60 12.23 0.09
N HIS A 316 -1.16 10.97 -0.01
CA HIS A 316 -0.15 10.41 0.89
C HIS A 316 1.21 11.07 0.69
N LEU A 317 1.62 11.33 -0.56
CA LEU A 317 2.91 11.99 -0.84
C LEU A 317 2.96 13.41 -0.27
N ASN A 318 1.90 14.20 -0.41
CA ASN A 318 1.83 15.53 0.18
C ASN A 318 1.85 15.52 1.70
N LEU A 319 1.21 14.52 2.33
CA LEU A 319 1.31 14.32 3.77
C LEU A 319 2.74 13.96 4.19
N LEU A 320 3.40 13.04 3.49
CA LEU A 320 4.79 12.69 3.77
C LEU A 320 5.71 13.91 3.69
N LYS A 321 5.58 14.72 2.64
CA LYS A 321 6.32 15.99 2.49
C LYS A 321 6.11 16.92 3.68
N ARG A 322 4.87 17.03 4.15
CA ARG A 322 4.54 17.83 5.33
C ARG A 322 5.20 17.29 6.59
N ILE A 323 5.14 15.98 6.85
CA ILE A 323 5.77 15.34 8.02
C ILE A 323 7.28 15.61 8.04
N VAL A 324 7.94 15.46 6.89
CA VAL A 324 9.37 15.74 6.76
C VAL A 324 9.66 17.23 6.94
N GLY A 325 8.86 18.12 6.35
CA GLY A 325 8.98 19.57 6.50
C GLY A 325 8.82 20.05 7.95
N GLU A 326 7.78 19.60 8.66
CA GLU A 326 7.55 19.91 10.07
C GLU A 326 8.69 19.37 10.95
N GLY A 327 9.22 18.18 10.62
CA GLY A 327 10.41 17.63 11.27
C GLY A 327 11.66 18.48 11.10
N HIS A 328 11.84 19.17 9.97
CA HIS A 328 12.96 20.09 9.75
C HIS A 328 12.79 21.42 10.50
N VAL A 329 11.56 21.98 10.56
CA VAL A 329 11.28 23.26 11.21
C VAL A 329 11.43 23.19 12.74
N ALA A 330 11.12 22.04 13.35
CA ALA A 330 11.36 21.80 14.78
C ALA A 330 12.87 21.68 15.15
N GLY A 331 13.77 22.07 14.26
CA GLY A 331 15.21 21.82 14.31
C GLY A 331 15.98 22.46 15.47
N SER A 332 17.06 21.76 15.84
CA SER A 332 18.23 22.22 16.60
C SER A 332 18.34 21.92 18.12
N ALA A 333 17.30 21.46 18.83
CA ALA A 333 17.41 21.37 20.30
C ALA A 333 17.17 20.00 20.96
N SER A 334 16.72 18.94 20.28
CA SER A 334 16.32 17.72 21.00
C SER A 334 16.76 16.41 20.35
N LEU A 335 17.57 15.66 21.12
CA LEU A 335 17.90 14.24 20.94
C LEU A 335 16.65 13.33 20.81
N ASN A 336 15.44 13.84 21.03
CA ASN A 336 14.18 13.09 20.93
C ASN A 336 13.62 12.97 19.49
N ARG A 337 14.27 13.55 18.47
CA ARG A 337 13.77 13.51 17.08
C ARG A 337 13.71 12.09 16.50
N GLU A 338 14.65 11.22 16.87
CA GLU A 338 14.68 9.83 16.39
C GLU A 338 13.54 8.98 16.98
N ARG A 339 12.88 9.45 18.05
CA ARG A 339 11.81 8.72 18.75
C ARG A 339 10.42 9.28 18.46
N HIS A 340 10.29 10.26 17.58
CA HIS A 340 8.99 10.81 17.19
C HIS A 340 8.27 9.83 16.25
N ILE A 341 7.03 9.49 16.58
CA ILE A 341 6.18 8.57 15.82
C ILE A 341 5.06 9.37 15.19
N THR A 342 4.89 9.23 13.88
CA THR A 342 3.75 9.81 13.17
C THR A 342 2.78 8.73 12.75
N ILE A 343 1.53 8.81 13.21
CA ILE A 343 0.44 7.92 12.83
C ILE A 343 -0.38 8.60 11.73
N VAL A 344 -0.59 7.89 10.63
CA VAL A 344 -1.42 8.31 9.49
C VAL A 344 -2.66 7.42 9.44
N LEU A 345 -3.83 8.05 9.38
CA LEU A 345 -5.14 7.41 9.29
C LEU A 345 -5.89 7.94 8.05
N GLU A 346 -6.62 7.08 7.36
CA GLU A 346 -7.67 7.47 6.42
C GLU A 346 -8.99 7.74 7.18
N ASP A 347 -10.00 8.32 6.52
CA ASP A 347 -11.24 8.80 7.15
C ASP A 347 -12.36 7.75 7.26
N ASP A 348 -12.10 6.53 6.83
CA ASP A 348 -13.00 5.40 6.85
C ASP A 348 -12.47 4.27 7.73
N ILE A 349 -11.90 4.60 8.90
CA ILE A 349 -11.36 3.60 9.84
C ILE A 349 -12.19 3.44 11.11
N ASP A 350 -12.01 2.31 11.79
CA ASP A 350 -12.30 2.11 13.21
C ASP A 350 -11.07 1.49 13.87
N MET A 351 -11.00 1.54 15.20
CA MET A 351 -9.83 1.07 15.93
C MET A 351 -10.21 0.39 17.24
N GLU A 352 -9.28 -0.41 17.78
CA GLU A 352 -9.44 -1.03 19.09
C GLU A 352 -9.64 0.03 20.18
N ARG A 353 -10.59 -0.19 21.08
CA ARG A 353 -10.91 0.74 22.18
C ARG A 353 -9.69 1.04 23.08
N ASP A 354 -8.76 0.09 23.20
CA ASP A 354 -7.53 0.24 23.97
C ASP A 354 -6.28 0.52 23.11
N ILE A 355 -6.45 1.12 21.92
CA ILE A 355 -5.38 1.38 20.94
C ILE A 355 -4.09 1.93 21.54
N ARG A 356 -4.16 2.92 22.46
CA ARG A 356 -2.98 3.50 23.12
C ARG A 356 -2.15 2.49 23.90
N ARG A 357 -2.81 1.53 24.55
CA ARG A 357 -2.13 0.47 25.30
C ARG A 357 -1.38 -0.44 24.33
N ARG A 358 -2.03 -0.83 23.23
CA ARG A 358 -1.47 -1.72 22.21
C ARG A 358 -0.30 -1.08 21.49
N LEU A 359 -0.45 0.17 21.01
CA LEU A 359 0.62 0.89 20.32
C LEU A 359 1.85 1.09 21.22
N ARG A 360 1.68 1.45 22.50
CA ARG A 360 2.80 1.52 23.46
C ARG A 360 3.56 0.20 23.62
N GLN A 361 2.91 -0.94 23.41
CA GLN A 361 3.59 -2.22 23.38
C GLN A 361 4.31 -2.41 22.05
N VAL A 362 3.64 -2.18 20.91
CA VAL A 362 4.23 -2.26 19.55
C VAL A 362 5.54 -1.50 19.46
N TRP A 363 5.60 -0.25 19.95
CA TRP A 363 6.79 0.59 19.89
C TRP A 363 8.01 0.01 20.62
N LYS A 364 7.80 -0.85 21.63
CA LYS A 364 8.90 -1.48 22.38
C LYS A 364 9.57 -2.62 21.62
N PHE A 365 8.89 -3.22 20.64
CA PHE A 365 9.40 -4.35 19.85
C PHE A 365 10.06 -3.93 18.55
N LEU A 366 9.93 -2.65 18.16
CA LEU A 366 10.52 -2.16 16.92
C LEU A 366 12.05 -1.99 17.09
N PRO A 367 12.85 -2.41 16.11
CA PRO A 367 14.27 -2.05 16.03
C PRO A 367 14.43 -0.53 15.95
N GLU A 368 15.60 0.01 16.28
CA GLU A 368 15.81 1.48 16.28
C GLU A 368 15.68 2.12 14.90
N ASP A 369 15.89 1.36 13.82
CA ASP A 369 16.00 1.85 12.44
C ASP A 369 14.81 1.47 11.53
N TRP A 370 13.66 1.22 12.12
CA TRP A 370 12.40 0.97 11.41
C TRP A 370 11.93 2.18 10.58
N ASP A 371 11.21 1.93 9.48
CA ASP A 371 10.67 3.00 8.62
C ASP A 371 9.17 3.18 8.77
N ILE A 372 8.42 2.08 8.65
CA ILE A 372 6.96 2.07 8.61
C ILE A 372 6.40 0.88 9.39
N VAL A 373 5.27 1.10 10.05
CA VAL A 373 4.46 0.04 10.67
C VAL A 373 3.03 0.10 10.17
N PHE A 374 2.54 -0.98 9.58
CA PHE A 374 1.14 -1.12 9.18
C PHE A 374 0.29 -1.50 10.41
N LEU A 375 -0.63 -0.62 10.79
CA LEU A 375 -1.48 -0.78 11.99
C LEU A 375 -2.75 -1.59 11.71
N GLY A 376 -3.08 -1.72 10.44
CA GLY A 376 -3.87 -2.78 9.89
C GLY A 376 -3.47 -3.00 8.43
N HIS A 377 -3.92 -4.12 7.89
CA HIS A 377 -3.65 -4.50 6.51
C HIS A 377 -4.84 -5.28 5.97
N CYS A 378 -5.05 -5.22 4.65
CA CYS A 378 -6.06 -6.04 3.97
C CYS A 378 -5.37 -6.96 2.97
N TRP A 379 -6.04 -8.03 2.53
CA TRP A 379 -5.61 -8.87 1.39
C TRP A 379 -4.12 -9.27 1.35
N SER A 380 -3.48 -9.42 2.52
CA SER A 380 -2.07 -9.75 2.68
C SER A 380 -1.86 -10.63 3.91
N ASP A 381 -1.02 -11.66 3.75
CA ASP A 381 -0.57 -12.52 4.84
C ASP A 381 0.68 -11.92 5.48
N GLU A 382 0.45 -10.98 6.40
CA GLU A 382 1.53 -10.35 7.17
C GLU A 382 2.03 -11.23 8.33
N SER A 383 1.49 -12.45 8.48
CA SER A 383 2.02 -13.47 9.38
C SER A 383 3.07 -14.36 8.70
N PHE A 384 3.37 -14.11 7.41
CA PHE A 384 4.34 -14.86 6.61
C PHE A 384 5.73 -14.94 7.26
N HIS A 385 6.20 -13.84 7.86
CA HIS A 385 7.46 -13.79 8.59
C HIS A 385 7.24 -14.10 10.08
N PRO A 386 8.22 -14.68 10.80
CA PRO A 386 8.08 -14.97 12.22
C PRO A 386 7.89 -13.69 13.05
N GLN A 387 7.15 -13.82 14.15
CA GLN A 387 6.96 -12.73 15.11
C GLN A 387 8.31 -12.25 15.68
N ILE A 388 8.47 -10.94 15.84
CA ILE A 388 9.61 -10.35 16.54
C ILE A 388 9.50 -10.66 18.03
N ARG A 389 10.54 -11.27 18.58
CA ARG A 389 10.68 -11.50 20.02
C ARG A 389 11.69 -10.51 20.58
N LEU A 390 11.39 -9.91 21.72
CA LEU A 390 12.42 -9.24 22.50
C LEU A 390 13.43 -10.31 22.94
N SER A 391 14.72 -10.03 22.79
CA SER A 391 15.77 -10.91 23.29
C SER A 391 15.59 -11.11 24.80
N GLU A 392 15.64 -12.36 25.25
CA GLU A 392 15.41 -12.78 26.64
C GLU A 392 16.36 -12.10 27.66
N GLU A 393 17.44 -11.44 27.21
CA GLU A 393 18.39 -10.71 28.08
C GLU A 393 17.79 -9.53 28.90
N SER A 394 16.52 -9.18 28.73
CA SER A 394 15.79 -8.24 29.59
C SER A 394 15.00 -8.93 30.73
N ASP A 395 15.58 -9.99 31.30
CA ASP A 395 15.03 -10.90 32.32
C ASP A 395 14.62 -10.29 33.68
N LEU A 396 14.61 -8.96 33.83
CA LEU A 396 14.38 -8.33 35.15
C LEU A 396 12.98 -7.75 35.35
N LEU A 397 12.09 -7.80 34.37
CA LEU A 397 10.67 -7.50 34.59
C LEU A 397 9.78 -8.42 33.75
N PRO A 398 8.70 -9.00 34.31
CA PRO A 398 7.70 -9.70 33.53
C PRO A 398 7.00 -8.67 32.64
N LEU A 399 7.56 -8.43 31.45
CA LEU A 399 6.88 -7.69 30.40
C LEU A 399 5.61 -8.46 30.11
N GLN A 400 4.46 -7.84 30.41
CA GLN A 400 3.20 -8.38 29.94
C GLN A 400 3.34 -8.57 28.43
N PRO A 401 3.14 -9.80 27.91
CA PRO A 401 3.15 -10.01 26.48
C PRO A 401 2.20 -8.98 25.84
N LEU A 402 2.46 -8.61 24.59
CA LEU A 402 1.42 -8.01 23.77
C LEU A 402 0.12 -8.79 24.02
N SER A 403 -1.01 -8.09 24.05
CA SER A 403 -2.33 -8.71 23.99
C SER A 403 -2.22 -10.01 23.20
N ARG A 404 -2.67 -11.16 23.73
CA ARG A 404 -2.55 -12.49 23.07
C ARG A 404 -3.01 -12.50 21.61
N TYR A 405 -3.67 -11.42 21.19
CA TYR A 405 -4.31 -11.20 19.92
C TYR A 405 -3.55 -10.27 18.96
N ASN A 406 -2.52 -9.54 19.39
CA ASN A 406 -1.73 -8.68 18.49
C ASN A 406 -0.26 -9.06 18.56
N THR A 407 0.32 -9.40 17.41
CA THR A 407 1.74 -9.73 17.28
C THR A 407 2.37 -8.81 16.25
N ILE A 408 3.67 -8.57 16.36
CA ILE A 408 4.40 -7.75 15.40
C ILE A 408 5.31 -8.63 14.56
N HIS A 409 5.24 -8.44 13.25
CA HIS A 409 5.95 -9.25 12.26
C HIS A 409 6.68 -8.31 11.29
N PRO A 410 7.87 -8.70 10.78
CA PRO A 410 8.40 -8.09 9.57
C PRO A 410 7.35 -8.15 8.47
N SER A 411 7.10 -7.02 7.82
CA SER A 411 6.07 -6.93 6.80
C SER A 411 6.50 -7.67 5.53
N HIS A 412 5.57 -8.32 4.83
CA HIS A 412 5.89 -9.10 3.63
C HIS A 412 5.43 -8.40 2.35
N SER A 413 4.13 -8.11 2.23
CA SER A 413 3.53 -7.46 1.05
C SER A 413 2.23 -6.75 1.47
N PRO A 414 2.33 -5.73 2.35
CA PRO A 414 1.18 -5.11 2.98
C PRO A 414 0.29 -4.46 1.92
N ARG A 415 -1.03 -4.64 2.03
CA ARG A 415 -2.00 -3.93 1.18
C ARG A 415 -2.87 -3.03 2.04
N CYS A 416 -3.44 -2.03 1.35
CA CYS A 416 -4.14 -0.88 1.90
C CYS A 416 -3.23 0.11 2.65
N THR A 417 -3.71 1.35 2.73
CA THR A 417 -3.03 2.48 3.37
C THR A 417 -3.87 3.14 4.46
N HIS A 418 -4.96 2.48 4.89
CA HIS A 418 -5.95 3.03 5.81
C HIS A 418 -5.36 3.42 7.16
N ALA A 419 -4.34 2.72 7.64
CA ALA A 419 -3.63 3.09 8.86
C ALA A 419 -2.20 2.57 8.92
N TYR A 420 -1.25 3.49 9.10
CA TYR A 420 0.16 3.15 9.29
C TYR A 420 0.88 4.20 10.14
N ALA A 421 2.00 3.82 10.75
CA ALA A 421 2.89 4.70 11.48
C ALA A 421 4.24 4.82 10.78
N LEU A 422 4.91 5.95 10.96
CA LEU A 422 6.18 6.29 10.34
C LEU A 422 7.19 6.78 11.38
N SER A 423 8.44 6.40 11.18
CA SER A 423 9.58 7.12 11.74
C SER A 423 9.90 8.33 10.86
N ASN A 424 10.61 9.34 11.39
CA ASN A 424 11.00 10.52 10.61
C ASN A 424 11.89 10.12 9.41
N SER A 425 12.86 9.23 9.64
CA SER A 425 13.72 8.67 8.59
C SER A 425 12.95 7.85 7.56
N GLY A 426 11.96 7.07 8.02
CA GLY A 426 11.07 6.31 7.14
C GLY A 426 10.26 7.21 6.21
N ALA A 427 9.72 8.32 6.73
CA ALA A 427 9.01 9.30 5.92
C ALA A 427 9.92 9.90 4.83
N SER A 428 11.14 10.32 5.17
CA SER A 428 12.10 10.84 4.18
C SER A 428 12.49 9.79 3.13
N ARG A 429 12.69 8.53 3.53
CA ARG A 429 13.03 7.43 2.62
C ARG A 429 11.89 7.12 1.67
N LEU A 430 10.64 7.13 2.16
CA LEU A 430 9.46 6.95 1.32
C LEU A 430 9.34 8.05 0.27
N ILE A 431 9.51 9.33 0.64
CA ILE A 431 9.49 10.44 -0.34
C ILE A 431 10.52 10.20 -1.45
N ALA A 432 11.76 9.88 -1.08
CA ALA A 432 12.83 9.65 -2.07
C ALA A 432 12.48 8.56 -3.09
N HIS A 433 11.71 7.54 -2.68
CA HIS A 433 11.21 6.52 -3.61
C HIS A 433 9.97 6.98 -4.38
N LEU A 434 8.99 7.58 -3.71
CA LEU A 434 7.71 7.95 -4.30
C LEU A 434 7.80 9.11 -5.29
N GLU A 435 8.83 9.94 -5.19
CA GLU A 435 9.13 11.02 -6.15
C GLU A 435 10.06 10.58 -7.28
N TYR A 436 10.70 9.41 -7.16
CA TYR A 436 11.62 8.94 -8.19
C TYR A 436 10.85 8.72 -9.50
N PRO A 437 11.12 9.46 -10.61
CA PRO A 437 10.18 9.54 -11.74
C PRO A 437 9.77 8.20 -12.35
N PRO A 438 10.65 7.19 -12.50
CA PRO A 438 10.24 5.88 -13.00
C PRO A 438 9.37 5.05 -12.05
N PHE A 439 9.34 5.41 -10.77
CA PHE A 439 8.53 4.77 -9.73
C PHE A 439 7.26 5.58 -9.41
N ALA A 440 7.37 6.90 -9.41
CA ALA A 440 6.32 7.87 -9.12
C ALA A 440 5.08 7.60 -10.00
N TYR A 441 3.93 7.41 -9.33
CA TYR A 441 2.65 7.11 -9.97
C TYR A 441 2.70 5.93 -10.96
N SER A 442 3.66 5.01 -10.79
CA SER A 442 3.75 3.84 -11.67
C SER A 442 2.63 2.82 -11.41
N ARG A 443 2.03 2.85 -10.22
CA ARG A 443 1.00 1.93 -9.71
C ARG A 443 0.18 2.60 -8.59
N ALA A 444 -0.76 1.88 -7.98
CA ALA A 444 -1.44 2.37 -6.77
C ALA A 444 -0.46 2.48 -5.59
N ILE A 445 -0.70 3.39 -4.63
CA ILE A 445 0.26 3.67 -3.55
C ILE A 445 0.49 2.47 -2.62
N ASP A 446 -0.55 1.68 -2.35
CA ASP A 446 -0.48 0.45 -1.57
C ASP A 446 0.39 -0.61 -2.27
N GLN A 447 0.25 -0.74 -3.59
CA GLN A 447 1.11 -1.61 -4.41
C GLN A 447 2.56 -1.11 -4.46
N ALA A 448 2.76 0.20 -4.41
CA ALA A 448 4.10 0.78 -4.31
C ALA A 448 4.74 0.47 -2.96
N TYR A 449 4.01 0.61 -1.84
CA TYR A 449 4.51 0.20 -0.53
C TYR A 449 4.81 -1.29 -0.49
N ALA A 450 3.89 -2.15 -0.93
CA ALA A 450 4.13 -3.59 -1.02
C ALA A 450 5.42 -3.91 -1.78
N TRP A 451 5.64 -3.26 -2.92
CA TRP A 451 6.86 -3.44 -3.70
C TRP A 451 8.12 -2.95 -2.97
N LEU A 452 8.07 -1.79 -2.31
CA LEU A 452 9.21 -1.28 -1.55
C LEU A 452 9.58 -2.20 -0.37
N VAL A 453 8.57 -2.80 0.28
CA VAL A 453 8.78 -3.82 1.32
C VAL A 453 9.41 -5.07 0.74
N MET A 454 8.79 -5.66 -0.30
CA MET A 454 9.29 -6.89 -0.94
C MET A 454 10.67 -6.74 -1.56
N SER A 455 11.06 -5.53 -1.96
CA SER A 455 12.39 -5.22 -2.51
C SER A 455 13.39 -4.75 -1.45
N GLU A 456 13.03 -4.86 -0.16
CA GLU A 456 13.86 -4.51 1.00
C GLU A 456 14.38 -3.06 1.00
N ARG A 457 13.66 -2.16 0.32
CA ARG A 457 14.00 -0.73 0.24
C ARG A 457 13.51 0.05 1.45
N ILE A 458 12.53 -0.49 2.15
CA ILE A 458 12.00 0.05 3.41
C ILE A 458 11.91 -1.06 4.46
N LYS A 459 12.27 -0.72 5.70
CA LYS A 459 12.16 -1.58 6.88
C LYS A 459 10.76 -1.47 7.44
N ALA A 460 9.90 -2.38 7.02
CA ALA A 460 8.49 -2.38 7.33
C ALA A 460 8.10 -3.49 8.31
N TYR A 461 7.13 -3.17 9.15
CA TYR A 461 6.54 -4.09 10.11
C TYR A 461 5.02 -4.03 10.03
N SER A 462 4.35 -5.10 10.43
CA SER A 462 2.90 -5.19 10.43
C SER A 462 2.42 -5.71 11.77
N VAL A 463 1.34 -5.11 12.27
CA VAL A 463 0.61 -5.61 13.43
C VAL A 463 -0.39 -6.66 12.94
N VAL A 464 -0.09 -7.93 13.22
CA VAL A 464 -0.97 -9.07 12.92
C VAL A 464 -2.01 -9.19 14.03
N GLY A 465 -3.27 -9.33 13.63
CA GLY A 465 -4.42 -8.93 14.44
C GLY A 465 -4.52 -7.41 14.38
N SER A 466 -5.13 -6.90 13.30
CA SER A 466 -5.17 -5.45 13.03
C SER A 466 -5.74 -4.69 14.22
N VAL A 467 -5.08 -3.59 14.61
CA VAL A 467 -5.56 -2.71 15.69
C VAL A 467 -6.39 -1.55 15.15
N ILE A 468 -6.32 -1.32 13.84
CA ILE A 468 -7.09 -0.34 13.09
C ILE A 468 -7.54 -1.00 11.78
N VAL A 469 -8.83 -0.93 11.46
CA VAL A 469 -9.42 -1.58 10.28
C VAL A 469 -10.22 -0.57 9.47
N GLN A 470 -10.35 -0.82 8.18
CA GLN A 470 -11.20 -0.01 7.30
C GLN A 470 -12.67 -0.40 7.50
N VAL A 471 -13.51 0.59 7.75
CA VAL A 471 -14.95 0.45 7.85
C VAL A 471 -15.57 0.46 6.46
N LYS A 472 -16.16 -0.67 6.12
CA LYS A 472 -16.92 -0.86 4.89
C LYS A 472 -18.37 -0.47 5.15
N THR A 473 -18.76 0.78 4.86
CA THR A 473 -20.17 1.19 4.95
C THR A 473 -20.96 0.78 3.69
N GLY A 474 -22.17 0.22 3.89
CA GLY A 474 -23.14 -0.09 2.83
C GLY A 474 -23.07 -1.51 2.21
N VAL A 475 -24.14 -1.88 1.48
CA VAL A 475 -24.36 -3.21 0.84
C VAL A 475 -23.36 -3.54 -0.29
N GLY A 476 -22.40 -2.66 -0.59
CA GLY A 476 -21.44 -2.84 -1.70
C GLY A 476 -19.96 -2.64 -1.34
N GLY A 477 -19.62 -2.33 -0.09
CA GLY A 477 -18.24 -2.00 0.30
C GLY A 477 -17.71 -0.76 -0.43
N ASN A 478 -18.17 0.43 -0.05
CA ASN A 478 -17.91 1.69 -0.76
C ASN A 478 -16.49 2.26 -0.52
N GLY A 479 -15.46 1.54 -0.95
CA GLY A 479 -14.17 2.15 -1.22
C GLY A 479 -14.28 2.98 -2.50
N ASP A 480 -13.89 4.27 -2.48
CA ASP A 480 -13.91 5.15 -3.67
C ASP A 480 -13.01 4.63 -4.82
N VAL A 481 -12.21 3.59 -4.54
CA VAL A 481 -11.25 2.95 -5.44
C VAL A 481 -11.77 1.61 -5.96
N TRP A 482 -12.89 1.05 -5.49
CA TRP A 482 -13.34 -0.28 -5.90
C TRP A 482 -14.82 -0.30 -6.27
N HIS A 483 -15.10 -0.72 -7.51
CA HIS A 483 -16.45 -1.07 -7.96
C HIS A 483 -16.62 -2.59 -7.82
N SER A 484 -17.55 -3.03 -6.99
CA SER A 484 -17.88 -4.44 -6.74
C SER A 484 -18.75 -5.07 -7.84
N GLU A 485 -18.89 -4.42 -9.00
CA GLU A 485 -19.62 -4.95 -10.14
C GLU A 485 -18.80 -6.04 -10.83
N GLY A 486 -18.91 -7.30 -10.38
CA GLY A 486 -18.78 -8.41 -11.33
C GLY A 486 -18.28 -9.76 -10.84
N VAL A 487 -17.58 -9.88 -9.71
CA VAL A 487 -17.06 -11.19 -9.30
C VAL A 487 -17.11 -11.32 -7.79
N GLY A 488 -17.73 -12.39 -7.29
CA GLY A 488 -17.73 -12.79 -5.88
C GLY A 488 -16.34 -13.21 -5.38
N GLU A 489 -15.32 -12.38 -5.60
CA GLU A 489 -14.03 -12.52 -4.95
C GLU A 489 -14.28 -12.41 -3.45
N LYS A 490 -14.03 -13.52 -2.75
CA LYS A 490 -14.10 -13.58 -1.29
C LYS A 490 -13.24 -12.46 -0.73
N VAL A 491 -13.88 -11.51 -0.05
CA VAL A 491 -13.22 -10.54 0.83
C VAL A 491 -12.22 -11.32 1.69
N SER A 492 -10.98 -10.83 1.84
CA SER A 492 -9.94 -11.56 2.54
C SER A 492 -10.44 -12.07 3.88
N THR A 493 -10.26 -13.37 4.14
CA THR A 493 -10.54 -13.98 5.44
C THR A 493 -9.49 -13.61 6.50
N TRP A 494 -8.59 -12.68 6.20
CA TRP A 494 -7.54 -12.22 7.10
C TRP A 494 -8.17 -11.23 8.07
N ASN A 495 -7.89 -11.40 9.37
CA ASN A 495 -8.54 -10.76 10.51
C ASN A 495 -8.65 -9.22 10.40
N GLU A 496 -9.69 -8.76 9.71
CA GLU A 496 -10.17 -7.38 9.66
C GLU A 496 -11.16 -7.07 10.81
N GLU A 497 -11.31 -7.99 11.75
CA GLU A 497 -12.20 -7.82 12.90
C GLU A 497 -11.42 -7.25 14.09
N LEU A 498 -11.91 -6.13 14.62
CA LEU A 498 -11.48 -5.58 15.90
C LEU A 498 -12.12 -6.41 17.02
N LEU A 499 -11.37 -6.67 18.10
CA LEU A 499 -11.92 -7.38 19.26
C LEU A 499 -12.91 -6.52 20.03
N GLU A 500 -12.55 -5.25 20.24
CA GLU A 500 -13.36 -4.28 20.96
C GLU A 500 -13.40 -2.98 20.13
N PRO A 501 -14.19 -2.93 19.04
CA PRO A 501 -14.27 -1.76 18.19
C PRO A 501 -14.74 -0.55 19.00
N ALA A 502 -14.06 0.60 18.81
CA ALA A 502 -14.35 1.81 19.56
C ALA A 502 -15.77 2.34 19.31
N MET A 503 -16.22 2.36 18.06
CA MET A 503 -17.55 2.86 17.71
C MET A 503 -18.64 1.79 17.73
N GLY A 504 -18.28 0.53 17.98
CA GLY A 504 -19.20 -0.60 17.94
C GLY A 504 -19.71 -0.88 16.52
N ALA A 505 -19.52 -2.10 16.06
CA ALA A 505 -20.07 -2.57 14.80
C ALA A 505 -21.61 -2.68 14.85
N SER A 506 -22.37 -1.58 14.97
CA SER A 506 -23.68 -1.52 14.32
C SER A 506 -23.46 -1.08 12.88
N TYR A 507 -23.02 -2.03 12.06
CA TYR A 507 -22.87 -1.86 10.61
C TYR A 507 -24.22 -1.78 9.88
N ASN A 508 -25.35 -1.90 10.61
CA ASN A 508 -26.69 -2.01 10.03
C ASN A 508 -27.57 -0.76 10.15
N ASP A 509 -27.14 0.29 10.87
CA ASP A 509 -28.01 1.45 11.19
C ASP A 509 -27.65 2.78 10.47
N TYR A 510 -26.78 2.77 9.45
CA TYR A 510 -26.44 3.96 8.65
C TYR A 510 -26.76 3.82 7.17
#